data_AF-A0A9P8EYX3-F1
#
_entry.id   AF-A0A9P8EYX3-F1
#
_cell.length_a   1.000
_cell.length_b   1.000
_cell.length_c   1.000
_cell.angle_alpha   90.00
_cell.angle_beta   90.00
_cell.angle_gamma   90.00
#
_symmetry.space_group_name_H-M   'P 1'
#
loop_
_entity.id
_entity.type
_entity.pdbx_description
1 polymer ?
#
loop_
_entity_poly.entity_id
_entity_poly.type
_entity_poly.pdbx_seq_one_letter_code
_entity_poly.pdbx_strand_id
1 'polypeptide(L)'
;MVSLLLAVFLLNVVIHLINTLGAATINELLWVLYNKLPTPTAKDAQNSARLKKEVVRLKREMNAVSAQDEFARWAKLRRTHDKAVAD
;
A
#
# COMPACT_ATOMS: atom_id res chain seq x y z
N MET A 1 -13.84 29.44 -28.94
CA MET A 1 -14.10 30.22 -27.71
C MET A 1 -14.79 29.29 -26.74
N VAL A 2 -14.19 29.00 -25.58
CA VAL A 2 -14.84 28.15 -24.58
C VAL A 2 -16.10 28.87 -24.13
N SER A 3 -17.27 28.26 -24.33
CA SER A 3 -18.54 28.83 -23.88
C SER A 3 -18.48 29.01 -22.36
N LEU A 4 -18.91 30.17 -21.89
CA LEU A 4 -18.98 30.51 -20.47
C LEU A 4 -19.74 29.43 -19.67
N LEU A 5 -20.75 28.83 -20.31
CA LEU A 5 -21.53 27.73 -19.76
C LEU A 5 -20.71 26.45 -19.59
N LEU A 6 -19.85 26.12 -20.55
CA LEU A 6 -18.94 24.97 -20.46
C LEU A 6 -17.90 25.18 -19.35
N ALA A 7 -17.38 26.40 -19.20
CA ALA A 7 -16.43 26.73 -18.15
C ALA A 7 -17.04 26.59 -16.75
N VAL A 8 -18.24 27.14 -16.53
CA VAL A 8 -18.96 27.05 -15.25
C VAL A 8 -19.36 25.60 -14.94
N PHE A 9 -19.77 24.83 -15.95
CA PHE A 9 -20.08 23.41 -15.78
C PHE A 9 -18.86 22.60 -15.35
N LEU A 10 -17.72 22.74 -16.04
CA LEU A 10 -16.49 22.04 -15.69
C LEU A 10 -16.00 22.42 -14.28
N LEU A 11 -16.08 23.70 -13.92
CA LEU A 11 -15.74 24.16 -12.57
C LEU A 11 -16.60 23.47 -11.51
N ASN A 12 -17.92 23.40 -11.72
CA ASN A 12 -18.83 22.71 -10.80
C ASN A 12 -18.54 21.22 -10.70
N VAL A 13 -18.26 20.55 -11.82
CA VAL A 13 -17.88 19.13 -11.82
C VAL A 13 -16.62 18.91 -10.99
N VAL A 14 -15.59 19.74 -11.16
CA VAL A 14 -14.35 19.65 -10.38
C VAL A 14 -14.60 19.89 -8.90
N ILE A 15 -15.37 20.92 -8.53
CA ILE A 15 -15.71 21.21 -7.14
C ILE A 15 -16.48 20.05 -6.51
N HIS A 16 -17.46 19.50 -7.24
CA HIS A 16 -18.24 18.38 -6.74
C HIS A 16 -17.38 17.14 -6.58
N LEU A 17 -16.50 16.84 -7.53
CA LEU A 17 -15.57 15.72 -7.46
C LEU A 17 -14.64 15.82 -6.24
N ILE A 18 -14.10 17.01 -5.96
CA ILE A 18 -13.25 17.26 -4.79
C ILE A 18 -14.04 17.05 -3.49
N ASN A 19 -15.26 17.56 -3.43
CA ASN A 19 -16.11 17.42 -2.24
C ASN A 19 -16.60 15.97 -2.03
N THR A 20 -16.85 15.21 -3.09
CA THR A 20 -17.29 13.81 -3.01
C THR A 20 -16.15 12.87 -2.66
N LEU A 21 -14.96 13.05 -3.25
CA LEU A 21 -13.80 12.21 -2.98
C LEU A 21 -13.14 12.55 -1.65
N GLY A 22 -13.23 13.80 -1.21
CA GLY A 22 -12.63 14.27 0.04
C GLY A 22 -11.12 14.50 -0.08
N ALA A 23 -10.61 15.44 0.72
CA ALA A 23 -9.21 15.86 0.67
C ALA A 23 -8.24 14.71 0.99
N ALA A 24 -8.63 13.77 1.86
CA ALA A 24 -7.80 12.64 2.25
C ALA A 24 -7.51 11.69 1.07
N THR A 25 -8.53 11.35 0.27
CA THR A 25 -8.38 10.45 -0.87
C THR A 25 -7.53 11.07 -1.98
N ILE A 26 -7.71 12.38 -2.23
CA ILE A 26 -6.90 13.12 -3.19
C ILE A 26 -5.43 13.16 -2.72
N ASN A 27 -5.21 13.41 -1.43
CA ASN A 27 -3.87 13.45 -0.85
C ASN A 27 -3.15 12.09 -0.98
N GLU A 28 -3.84 10.98 -0.67
CA GLU A 28 -3.29 9.63 -0.87
C GLU A 28 -3.00 9.34 -2.35
N LEU A 29 -3.88 9.76 -3.27
CA LEU A 29 -3.66 9.56 -4.71
C LEU A 29 -2.43 10.34 -5.20
N LEU A 30 -2.28 11.60 -4.77
CA LEU A 30 -1.12 12.44 -5.06
C LEU A 30 0.15 11.85 -4.44
N TRP A 31 0.06 11.31 -3.22
CA TRP A 31 1.17 10.65 -2.54
C TRP A 31 1.63 9.39 -3.27
N VAL A 32 0.70 8.56 -3.74
CA VAL A 32 1.00 7.38 -4.56
C VAL A 32 1.65 7.80 -5.89
N LEU A 33 1.12 8.85 -6.54
CA LEU A 33 1.69 9.36 -7.79
C LEU A 33 3.10 9.94 -7.59
N TYR A 34 3.32 10.65 -6.48
CA TYR A 34 4.61 11.19 -6.10
C TYR A 34 5.65 10.09 -5.81
N ASN A 35 5.24 9.01 -5.13
CA ASN A 35 6.09 7.85 -4.88
C ASN A 35 6.29 6.93 -6.09
N LYS A 36 5.60 7.16 -7.22
CA LYS A 36 5.91 6.51 -8.50
C LYS A 36 7.08 7.17 -9.24
N LEU A 37 7.36 8.44 -8.95
CA LEU A 37 8.56 9.11 -9.45
C LEU A 37 9.78 8.59 -8.68
N PRO A 38 11.00 8.61 -9.27
CA PRO A 38 12.23 8.18 -8.59
C PRO A 38 12.67 9.21 -7.54
N THR A 39 11.82 9.42 -6.54
CA THR A 39 12.06 10.24 -5.35
C THR A 39 12.66 9.36 -4.25
N PRO A 40 13.43 9.92 -3.31
CA PRO A 40 14.00 9.14 -2.20
C PRO A 40 12.93 8.37 -1.39
N THR A 41 11.74 8.94 -1.24
CA THR A 41 10.58 8.34 -0.54
C THR A 41 9.95 7.16 -1.27
N ALA A 42 10.15 7.05 -2.60
CA ALA A 42 9.67 5.91 -3.38
C ALA A 42 10.32 4.59 -2.94
N LYS A 43 11.57 4.62 -2.47
CA LYS A 43 12.27 3.43 -1.96
C LYS A 43 11.62 2.90 -0.70
N ASP A 44 11.21 3.77 0.22
CA ASP A 44 10.60 3.38 1.49
C ASP A 44 9.18 2.82 1.29
N ALA A 45 8.42 3.39 0.34
CA ALA A 45 7.13 2.85 -0.06
C ALA A 45 7.26 1.45 -0.69
N GLN A 46 8.26 1.23 -1.55
CA GLN A 46 8.55 -0.08 -2.12
C GLN A 46 9.03 -1.09 -1.07
N ASN A 47 9.86 -0.66 -0.12
CA ASN A 47 10.32 -1.48 0.99
C ASN A 47 9.13 -1.93 1.85
N SER A 48 8.22 -1.03 2.21
CA SER A 48 7.01 -1.33 2.97
C SER A 48 6.13 -2.36 2.25
N ALA A 49 5.96 -2.22 0.93
CA ALA A 49 5.21 -3.18 0.13
C ALA A 49 5.91 -4.55 0.05
N ARG A 50 7.25 -4.57 -0.01
CA ARG A 50 8.06 -5.79 0.01
C ARG A 50 7.93 -6.52 1.35
N LEU A 51 8.08 -5.80 2.48
CA LEU A 51 7.94 -6.36 3.82
C LEU A 51 6.56 -6.99 4.01
N LYS A 52 5.48 -6.29 3.62
CA LYS A 52 4.11 -6.85 3.66
C LYS A 52 3.99 -8.17 2.90
N LYS A 53 4.58 -8.25 1.70
CA LYS A 53 4.58 -9.50 0.91
C LYS A 53 5.39 -10.61 1.60
N GLU A 54 6.51 -10.26 2.21
CA GLU A 54 7.38 -11.21 2.91
C GLU A 54 6.68 -11.80 4.15
N VAL A 55 6.02 -10.97 4.96
CA VAL A 55 5.20 -11.44 6.10
C VAL A 55 4.12 -12.44 5.63
N VAL A 56 3.40 -12.10 4.56
CA VAL A 56 2.36 -12.99 3.99
C VAL A 56 2.99 -14.29 3.47
N ARG A 57 4.17 -14.23 2.85
CA ARG A 57 4.90 -15.42 2.38
C ARG A 57 5.30 -16.33 3.54
N LEU A 58 5.93 -15.77 4.57
CA LEU A 58 6.35 -16.49 5.78
C LEU A 58 5.17 -17.13 6.50
N LYS A 59 4.02 -16.44 6.58
CA LYS A 59 2.79 -17.01 7.13
C LYS A 59 2.29 -18.23 6.34
N ARG A 60 2.34 -18.17 5.01
CA ARG A 60 1.96 -19.29 4.14
C ARG A 60 2.91 -20.48 4.31
N GLU A 61 4.21 -20.22 4.34
CA GLU A 61 5.22 -21.26 4.56
C GLU A 61 5.04 -21.91 5.94
N MET A 62 4.73 -21.13 6.99
CA MET A 62 4.52 -21.65 8.34
C MET A 62 3.29 -22.54 8.43
N ASN A 63 2.22 -22.18 7.72
CA ASN A 63 1.01 -23.00 7.65
C ASN A 63 1.20 -24.30 6.84
N ALA A 64 2.21 -24.34 5.96
CA ALA A 64 2.53 -25.53 5.17
C ALA A 64 3.42 -26.54 5.93
N VAL A 65 3.93 -26.18 7.11
CA VAL A 65 4.81 -27.00 7.93
C VAL A 65 4.04 -27.53 9.15
N SER A 66 4.09 -28.84 9.38
CA SER A 66 3.50 -29.45 10.59
C SER A 66 4.27 -29.00 11.83
N ALA A 67 3.58 -28.36 12.77
CA ALA A 67 4.17 -27.89 14.02
C ALA A 67 4.59 -29.04 14.95
N GLN A 68 4.04 -30.24 14.75
CA GLN A 68 4.31 -31.42 15.59
C GLN A 68 5.48 -32.24 15.02
N ASP A 69 5.43 -32.57 13.74
CA ASP A 69 6.44 -33.43 13.10
C ASP A 69 7.72 -32.65 12.76
N GLU A 70 7.57 -31.39 12.32
CA GLU A 70 8.67 -30.53 11.90
C GLU A 70 8.87 -29.34 12.85
N PHE A 71 8.74 -29.56 14.17
CA PHE A 71 8.76 -28.51 15.19
C PHE A 71 9.97 -27.57 15.07
N ALA A 72 11.18 -28.10 14.82
CA ALA A 72 12.38 -27.28 14.69
C ALA A 72 12.30 -26.30 13.51
N ARG A 73 11.76 -26.77 12.37
CA ARG A 73 11.56 -25.95 11.17
C ARG A 73 10.43 -24.95 11.38
N TRP A 74 9.32 -25.38 11.97
CA TRP A 74 8.19 -24.52 12.33
C TRP A 74 8.60 -23.40 13.29
N ALA A 75 9.34 -23.73 14.35
CA ALA A 75 9.80 -22.77 15.35
C ALA A 75 10.76 -21.73 14.76
N LYS A 76 11.66 -22.14 13.85
CA LYS A 76 12.53 -21.22 13.12
C LYS A 76 11.71 -20.25 12.28
N LEU A 77 10.76 -20.78 11.51
CA LEU A 77 9.94 -20.00 10.59
C LEU A 77 9.02 -19.02 11.32
N ARG A 78 8.47 -19.44 12.47
CA ARG A 78 7.72 -18.57 13.38
C ARG A 78 8.55 -17.40 13.89
N ARG A 79 9.78 -17.63 14.35
CA ARG A 79 10.69 -16.54 14.79
C ARG A 79 11.01 -15.57 13.65
N THR A 80 11.20 -16.08 12.44
CA THR A 80 11.44 -15.24 11.25
C THR A 80 10.20 -14.41 10.90
N HIS A 81 9.01 -15.01 10.96
CA HIS A 81 7.75 -14.29 10.78
C HIS A 81 7.56 -13.21 11.84
N ASP A 82 7.76 -13.53 13.11
CA ASP A 82 7.58 -12.57 14.21
C ASP A 82 8.56 -11.41 14.12
N LYS A 83 9.80 -11.66 13.65
CA LYS A 83 10.76 -10.60 13.34
C LYS A 83 10.29 -9.71 12.18
N ALA A 84 9.84 -10.31 11.08
CA ALA A 84 9.36 -9.57 9.91
C ALA A 84 8.07 -8.77 10.16
N VAL A 85 7.30 -9.11 11.20
CA VAL A 85 6.13 -8.33 11.64
C VAL A 85 6.53 -7.13 12.51
N ALA A 86 7.67 -7.23 13.21
CA ALA A 86 8.18 -6.17 14.07
C ALA A 86 8.97 -5.08 13.30
N ASP A 87 9.54 -5.43 12.14
CA ASP A 87 10.23 -4.55 11.20
C ASP A 87 9.24 -3.78 10.28
#